data_AF-A0A925JV74-F1
#
_entry.id   AF-A0A925JV74-F1
#
_cell.length_a   1.000
_cell.length_b   1.000
_cell.length_c   1.000
_cell.angle_alpha   90.00
_cell.angle_beta   90.00
_cell.angle_gamma   90.00
#
_symmetry.space_group_name_H-M   'P 1'
#
loop_
_entity.id
_entity.type
_entity.pdbx_description
1 polymer ?
#
loop_
_entity_poly.entity_id
_entity_poly.type
_entity_poly.pdbx_seq_one_letter_code
_entity_poly.pdbx_strand_id
1 'polypeptide(L)'
;YGEEDKQFAKSVPINGIHSGTGFVVSSDGFILTARHIAAAWKTAYVFPAESNFGVVYDAKKQNIIGIINRAPTDWVPGESRQELRDGFEGRNDHMLVAFPGSENRIAASVVQLSPRHDVALMKIALPDSMPKVEIFDNYDGIQPGDVSVILGYPSASPPVYHLIKSQDVFNREAKRDELPDPTLSVGNVGRVLRDDTNVRASATSASSVRQDTYSEVGDVYQLTINSTGPGGSGGPVFDDRGRVVGILFARGQRDGVMLTYAVPIRYGKELMSVSGGR
;
A
#
# COMPACT_ATOMS: atom_id res chain seq x y z
N TYR A 1 25.06 -36.69 7.75
CA TYR A 1 24.53 -35.83 6.69
C TYR A 1 23.73 -36.70 5.75
N GLY A 2 22.42 -36.79 6.02
CA GLY A 2 21.49 -37.66 5.30
C GLY A 2 20.79 -36.89 4.17
N GLU A 3 20.12 -37.60 3.27
CA GLU A 3 19.32 -37.03 2.17
C GLU A 3 18.26 -36.01 2.66
N GLU A 4 17.85 -36.07 3.93
CA GLU A 4 16.92 -35.13 4.58
C GLU A 4 17.51 -33.70 4.76
N ASP A 5 18.84 -33.56 4.83
CA ASP A 5 19.51 -32.26 5.00
C ASP A 5 19.48 -31.39 3.72
N LYS A 6 19.18 -31.99 2.56
CA LYS A 6 19.11 -31.27 1.27
C LYS A 6 17.93 -30.30 1.19
N GLN A 7 16.90 -30.49 2.02
CA GLN A 7 15.75 -29.59 2.08
C GLN A 7 16.12 -28.23 2.73
N PHE A 8 17.10 -28.21 3.62
CA PHE A 8 17.62 -26.99 4.27
C PHE A 8 18.74 -26.31 3.47
N ALA A 9 19.22 -26.94 2.39
CA ALA A 9 20.33 -26.43 1.57
C ALA A 9 19.90 -25.38 0.53
N LYS A 10 18.60 -25.13 0.35
CA LYS A 10 18.08 -24.14 -0.60
C LYS A 10 17.50 -22.95 0.15
N SER A 11 18.24 -21.85 0.18
CA SER A 11 17.68 -20.55 0.59
C SER A 11 16.50 -20.21 -0.31
N VAL A 12 15.34 -19.95 0.28
CA VAL A 12 14.16 -19.46 -0.43
C VAL A 12 14.24 -17.94 -0.50
N PRO A 13 14.06 -17.32 -1.67
CA PRO A 13 14.04 -15.86 -1.77
C PRO A 13 12.87 -15.30 -0.95
N ILE A 14 13.10 -14.18 -0.27
CA ILE A 14 12.03 -13.37 0.31
C ILE A 14 11.29 -12.71 -0.85
N ASN A 15 10.10 -13.20 -1.17
CA ASN A 15 9.27 -12.72 -2.26
C ASN A 15 7.79 -12.77 -1.90
N GLY A 16 6.95 -12.21 -2.76
CA GLY A 16 5.52 -12.24 -2.56
C GLY A 16 4.78 -11.61 -3.73
N ILE A 17 3.47 -11.82 -3.76
CA ILE A 17 2.56 -11.15 -4.68
C ILE A 17 1.72 -10.19 -3.85
N HIS A 18 1.58 -8.96 -4.35
CA HIS A 18 0.74 -7.96 -3.73
C HIS A 18 -0.18 -7.34 -4.77
N SER A 19 -1.42 -7.09 -4.38
CA SER A 19 -2.42 -6.42 -5.21
C SER A 19 -3.10 -5.33 -4.40
N GLY A 20 -3.53 -4.29 -5.10
CA GLY A 20 -4.15 -3.13 -4.50
C GLY A 20 -4.88 -2.30 -5.54
N THR A 21 -5.34 -1.15 -5.10
CA THR A 21 -6.02 -0.17 -5.94
C THR A 21 -5.11 1.05 -6.13
N GLY A 22 -5.27 1.74 -7.26
CA GLY A 22 -4.70 3.06 -7.49
C GLY A 22 -5.65 3.88 -8.36
N PHE A 23 -5.37 5.17 -8.49
CA PHE A 23 -6.18 6.07 -9.30
C PHE A 23 -5.32 7.03 -10.12
N VAL A 24 -5.79 7.34 -11.32
CA VAL A 24 -5.09 8.19 -12.28
C VAL A 24 -5.23 9.65 -11.86
N VAL A 25 -4.10 10.32 -11.67
CA VAL A 25 -4.02 11.72 -11.19
C VAL A 25 -3.53 12.70 -12.25
N SER A 26 -3.06 12.17 -13.38
CA SER A 26 -2.69 12.96 -14.55
C SER A 26 -3.03 12.20 -15.84
N SER A 27 -3.43 12.93 -16.87
CA SER A 27 -3.91 12.37 -18.14
C SER A 27 -2.83 11.64 -18.93
N ASP A 28 -1.56 11.89 -18.61
CA ASP A 28 -0.39 11.21 -19.16
C ASP A 28 -0.02 9.92 -18.40
N GLY A 29 -0.81 9.49 -17.39
CA GLY A 29 -0.69 8.17 -16.77
C GLY A 29 0.05 8.12 -15.43
N PHE A 30 0.15 9.23 -14.72
CA PHE A 30 0.53 9.19 -13.30
C PHE A 30 -0.59 8.61 -12.44
N ILE A 31 -0.23 7.73 -11.50
CA ILE A 31 -1.15 7.01 -10.63
C ILE A 31 -0.69 7.17 -9.18
N LEU A 32 -1.61 7.53 -8.28
CA LEU A 32 -1.38 7.43 -6.84
C LEU A 32 -1.90 6.08 -6.33
N THR A 33 -1.18 5.52 -5.36
CA THR A 33 -1.55 4.31 -4.60
C THR A 33 -0.90 4.35 -3.21
N ALA A 34 -1.10 3.32 -2.40
CA ALA A 34 -0.43 3.19 -1.13
C ALA A 34 1.02 2.69 -1.32
N ARG A 35 1.95 3.18 -0.49
CA ARG A 35 3.38 2.82 -0.58
C ARG A 35 3.59 1.34 -0.37
N HIS A 36 2.83 0.70 0.52
CA HIS A 36 2.91 -0.74 0.75
C HIS A 36 2.51 -1.59 -0.47
N ILE A 37 1.71 -1.05 -1.41
CA ILE A 37 1.43 -1.69 -2.70
C ILE A 37 2.62 -1.52 -3.65
N ALA A 38 3.12 -0.29 -3.77
CA ALA A 38 4.17 0.04 -4.73
C ALA A 38 5.55 -0.49 -4.34
N ALA A 39 5.80 -0.69 -3.04
CA ALA A 39 7.08 -1.12 -2.50
C ALA A 39 6.86 -2.08 -1.32
N ALA A 40 6.35 -3.27 -1.59
CA ALA A 40 5.98 -4.27 -0.58
C ALA A 40 7.14 -4.67 0.37
N TRP A 41 8.40 -4.52 -0.05
CA TRP A 41 9.56 -4.75 0.83
C TRP A 41 9.72 -3.70 1.93
N LYS A 42 8.98 -2.58 1.88
CA LYS A 42 8.91 -1.56 2.94
C LYS A 42 7.75 -1.81 3.92
N THR A 43 7.20 -3.03 3.93
CA THR A 43 6.06 -3.45 4.76
C THR A 43 6.44 -4.69 5.55
N ALA A 44 5.67 -5.00 6.60
CA ALA A 44 5.88 -6.22 7.36
C ALA A 44 5.73 -7.44 6.43
N TYR A 45 6.72 -8.33 6.48
CA TYR A 45 6.73 -9.56 5.70
C TYR A 45 6.06 -10.68 6.48
N VAL A 46 5.11 -11.35 5.85
CA VAL A 46 4.44 -12.52 6.41
C VAL A 46 5.21 -13.75 5.98
N PHE A 47 5.89 -14.38 6.94
CA PHE A 47 6.59 -15.63 6.68
C PHE A 47 5.60 -16.76 6.38
N PRO A 48 5.92 -17.64 5.42
CA PRO A 48 5.18 -18.87 5.22
C PRO A 48 5.15 -19.71 6.50
N ALA A 49 4.07 -20.47 6.74
CA ALA A 49 3.87 -21.24 7.97
C ALA A 49 4.99 -22.27 8.22
N GLU A 50 5.63 -22.75 7.16
CA GLU A 50 6.77 -23.66 7.18
C GLU A 50 8.10 -22.97 7.55
N SER A 51 8.16 -21.64 7.53
CA SER A 51 9.38 -20.83 7.76
C SER A 51 9.52 -20.34 9.21
N ASN A 52 9.07 -21.13 10.18
CA ASN A 52 9.06 -20.73 11.60
C ASN A 52 10.43 -20.77 12.28
N PHE A 53 11.40 -21.47 11.69
CA PHE A 53 12.73 -21.67 12.26
C PHE A 53 13.79 -21.12 11.31
N GLY A 54 14.81 -20.48 11.88
CA GLY A 54 15.91 -19.92 11.11
C GLY A 54 17.17 -19.79 11.94
N VAL A 55 18.31 -19.64 11.26
CA VAL A 55 19.60 -19.35 11.89
C VAL A 55 20.01 -17.92 11.54
N VAL A 56 20.55 -17.22 12.53
CA VAL A 56 21.15 -15.90 12.37
C VAL A 56 22.63 -16.11 12.24
N TYR A 57 23.21 -15.68 11.12
CA TYR A 57 24.65 -15.70 10.93
C TYR A 57 25.30 -14.39 11.41
N ASP A 58 26.58 -14.45 11.75
CA ASP A 58 27.42 -13.28 11.90
C ASP A 58 27.56 -12.52 10.57
N ALA A 59 28.09 -11.30 10.67
CA ALA A 59 28.42 -10.43 9.55
C ALA A 59 29.05 -11.13 8.34
N LYS A 60 29.99 -12.03 8.62
CA LYS A 60 30.81 -12.71 7.63
C LYS A 60 30.13 -13.94 7.05
N LYS A 61 28.92 -14.27 7.53
CA LYS A 61 28.19 -15.51 7.22
C LYS A 61 29.00 -16.77 7.53
N GLN A 62 29.90 -16.68 8.50
CA GLN A 62 30.84 -17.75 8.86
C GLN A 62 30.39 -18.47 10.13
N ASN A 63 29.77 -17.75 11.07
CA ASN A 63 29.35 -18.32 12.34
C ASN A 63 27.84 -18.12 12.54
N ILE A 64 27.18 -19.10 13.16
CA ILE A 64 25.81 -18.93 13.65
C ILE A 64 25.88 -18.19 14.98
N ILE A 65 25.24 -17.03 15.07
CA ILE A 65 25.17 -16.19 16.28
C ILE A 65 23.81 -16.23 16.97
N GLY A 66 22.82 -16.89 16.36
CA GLY A 66 21.50 -17.04 16.94
C GLY A 66 20.65 -18.07 16.22
N ILE A 67 19.64 -18.56 16.92
CA ILE A 67 18.60 -19.43 16.36
C ILE A 67 17.27 -18.74 16.62
N ILE A 68 16.50 -18.53 15.56
CA ILE A 68 15.14 -18.05 15.61
C ILE A 68 14.24 -19.27 15.65
N ASN A 69 13.46 -19.42 16.73
CA ASN A 69 12.51 -20.50 16.93
C ASN A 69 11.05 -20.12 16.61
N ARG A 70 10.85 -18.87 16.18
CA ARG A 70 9.57 -18.35 15.69
C ARG A 70 9.82 -17.23 14.68
N ALA A 71 9.15 -17.29 13.54
CA ALA A 71 9.21 -16.20 12.55
C ALA A 71 8.85 -14.84 13.18
N PRO A 72 9.60 -13.77 12.88
CA PRO A 72 9.25 -12.41 13.30
C PRO A 72 7.86 -12.00 12.78
N THR A 73 7.10 -11.26 13.59
CA THR A 73 5.72 -10.83 13.24
C THR A 73 5.66 -9.45 12.59
N ASP A 74 6.69 -8.61 12.77
CA ASP A 74 6.71 -7.20 12.32
C ASP A 74 8.01 -6.87 11.57
N TRP A 75 8.66 -7.88 11.01
CA TRP A 75 9.90 -7.68 10.27
C TRP A 75 9.64 -7.05 8.92
N VAL A 76 10.24 -5.88 8.68
CA VAL A 76 10.19 -5.17 7.40
C VAL A 76 11.50 -5.42 6.65
N PRO A 77 11.50 -6.12 5.50
CA PRO A 77 12.72 -6.50 4.80
C PRO A 77 13.63 -5.31 4.47
N GLY A 78 13.06 -4.22 3.94
CA GLY A 78 13.79 -3.01 3.55
C GLY A 78 14.38 -2.22 4.74
N GLU A 79 13.93 -2.48 5.96
CA GLU A 79 14.46 -1.86 7.18
C GLU A 79 15.41 -2.80 7.95
N SER A 80 15.75 -3.96 7.38
CA SER A 80 16.67 -4.90 8.03
C SER A 80 18.07 -4.30 8.11
N ARG A 81 18.60 -4.17 9.32
CA ARG A 81 19.93 -3.59 9.58
C ARG A 81 21.00 -4.64 9.93
N GLN A 82 20.89 -5.85 9.39
CA GLN A 82 21.97 -6.84 9.51
C GLN A 82 23.20 -6.37 8.73
N GLU A 83 24.09 -5.62 9.40
CA GLU A 83 25.41 -5.09 9.00
C GLU A 83 25.57 -4.37 7.64
N LEU A 84 24.62 -4.46 6.71
CA LEU A 84 24.51 -3.58 5.57
C LEU A 84 24.07 -2.22 6.12
N ARG A 85 25.00 -1.25 6.13
CA ARG A 85 24.72 0.13 6.56
C ARG A 85 23.51 0.73 5.83
N ASP A 86 23.18 0.20 4.66
CA ASP A 86 22.18 0.73 3.73
C ASP A 86 20.91 -0.15 3.60
N GLY A 87 20.74 -1.19 4.43
CA GLY A 87 19.57 -2.07 4.39
C GLY A 87 19.51 -2.99 3.16
N PHE A 88 18.39 -3.68 2.95
CA PHE A 88 18.14 -4.43 1.71
C PHE A 88 17.35 -3.59 0.71
N GLU A 89 17.83 -3.54 -0.53
CA GLU A 89 17.06 -3.00 -1.65
C GLU A 89 16.13 -4.08 -2.20
N GLY A 90 14.83 -3.89 -2.02
CA GLY A 90 13.82 -4.66 -2.72
C GLY A 90 13.47 -4.03 -4.07
N ARG A 91 12.83 -4.82 -4.93
CA ARG A 91 12.32 -4.36 -6.23
C ARG A 91 11.04 -5.12 -6.57
N ASN A 92 10.26 -4.54 -7.47
CA ASN A 92 9.19 -5.27 -8.15
C ASN A 92 9.78 -5.93 -9.39
N ASP A 93 9.73 -7.26 -9.48
CA ASP A 93 10.10 -7.96 -10.72
C ASP A 93 9.07 -7.70 -11.82
N HIS A 94 7.78 -7.65 -11.43
CA HIS A 94 6.67 -7.24 -12.28
C HIS A 94 5.73 -6.32 -11.51
N MET A 95 5.32 -5.22 -12.15
CA MET A 95 4.27 -4.34 -11.65
C MET A 95 3.35 -4.01 -12.81
N LEU A 96 2.09 -4.45 -12.70
CA LEU A 96 1.10 -4.35 -13.76
C LEU A 96 -0.11 -3.58 -13.25
N VAL A 97 -0.63 -2.69 -14.08
CA VAL A 97 -1.89 -1.97 -13.86
C VAL A 97 -2.94 -2.50 -14.83
N ALA A 98 -4.13 -2.73 -14.32
CA ALA A 98 -5.31 -3.11 -15.09
C ALA A 98 -6.42 -2.08 -14.83
N PHE A 99 -7.17 -1.72 -15.86
CA PHE A 99 -8.29 -0.78 -15.76
C PHE A 99 -9.62 -1.53 -15.73
N PRO A 100 -10.68 -0.95 -15.12
CA PRO A 100 -12.01 -1.54 -15.12
C PRO A 100 -12.45 -1.98 -16.52
N GLY A 101 -12.92 -3.22 -16.65
CA GLY A 101 -13.40 -3.75 -17.92
C GLY A 101 -12.34 -4.01 -19.00
N SER A 102 -11.04 -3.86 -18.69
CA SER A 102 -9.95 -4.03 -19.64
C SER A 102 -9.18 -5.33 -19.39
N GLU A 103 -8.95 -6.10 -20.46
CA GLU A 103 -8.03 -7.25 -20.45
C GLU A 103 -6.56 -6.80 -20.51
N ASN A 104 -6.30 -5.56 -20.93
CA ASN A 104 -4.94 -5.06 -21.07
C ASN A 104 -4.28 -4.82 -19.71
N ARG A 105 -3.09 -5.41 -19.54
CA ARG A 105 -2.20 -5.17 -18.40
C ARG A 105 -1.04 -4.31 -18.86
N ILE A 106 -0.87 -3.15 -18.22
CA ILE A 106 0.15 -2.17 -18.58
C ILE A 106 1.25 -2.21 -17.54
N ALA A 107 2.50 -2.33 -17.98
CA ALA A 107 3.64 -2.25 -17.09
C ALA A 107 3.71 -0.86 -16.45
N ALA A 108 3.89 -0.83 -15.12
CA ALA A 108 4.05 0.38 -14.36
C ALA A 108 5.42 0.44 -13.68
N SER A 109 5.88 1.66 -13.42
CA SER A 109 7.10 1.92 -12.67
C SER A 109 6.80 2.84 -11.50
N VAL A 110 7.47 2.62 -10.38
CA VAL A 110 7.46 3.54 -9.24
C VAL A 110 8.24 4.80 -9.62
N VAL A 111 7.61 5.97 -9.47
CA VAL A 111 8.24 7.29 -9.69
C VAL A 111 8.82 7.80 -8.39
N GLN A 112 8.01 7.82 -7.34
CA GLN A 112 8.39 8.37 -6.04
C GLN A 112 7.62 7.70 -4.92
N LEU A 113 8.31 7.43 -3.81
CA LEU A 113 7.71 6.95 -2.58
C LEU A 113 7.72 8.09 -1.55
N SER A 114 6.61 8.27 -0.84
CA SER A 114 6.60 9.18 0.31
C SER A 114 7.50 8.61 1.41
N PRO A 115 8.41 9.40 2.00
CA PRO A 115 9.23 8.93 3.11
C PRO A 115 8.43 8.82 4.41
N ARG A 116 7.41 9.67 4.58
CA ARG A 116 6.68 9.83 5.85
C ARG A 116 5.32 9.15 5.87
N HIS A 117 4.66 9.06 4.72
CA HIS A 117 3.28 8.58 4.63
C HIS A 117 3.20 7.35 3.73
N ASP A 118 2.14 6.57 3.89
CA ASP A 118 1.91 5.37 3.09
C ASP A 118 1.36 5.70 1.69
N VAL A 119 2.11 6.49 0.92
CA VAL A 119 1.72 7.00 -0.38
C VAL A 119 2.85 6.79 -1.39
N ALA A 120 2.50 6.39 -2.60
CA ALA A 120 3.41 6.26 -3.72
C ALA A 120 2.81 6.86 -4.99
N LEU A 121 3.70 7.42 -5.81
CA LEU A 121 3.43 7.86 -7.17
C LEU A 121 4.03 6.85 -8.15
N MET A 122 3.21 6.37 -9.06
CA MET A 122 3.59 5.44 -10.12
C MET A 122 3.31 6.07 -11.49
N LYS A 123 3.87 5.47 -12.53
CA LYS A 123 3.67 5.86 -13.93
C LYS A 123 3.44 4.63 -14.79
N ILE A 124 2.48 4.75 -15.71
CA ILE A 124 2.31 3.84 -16.84
C ILE A 124 2.60 4.55 -18.15
N ALA A 125 3.06 3.80 -19.16
CA ALA A 125 3.14 4.30 -20.52
C ALA A 125 1.78 4.14 -21.19
N LEU A 126 1.25 5.22 -21.74
CA LEU A 126 -0.05 5.24 -22.41
C LEU A 126 0.12 5.71 -23.86
N PRO A 127 -0.57 5.08 -24.83
CA PRO A 127 -0.58 5.56 -26.21
C PRO A 127 -1.38 6.87 -26.35
N ASP A 128 -2.46 7.01 -25.56
CA ASP A 128 -3.38 8.16 -25.58
C ASP A 128 -3.62 8.70 -24.17
N SER A 129 -4.19 9.91 -24.08
CA SER A 129 -4.58 10.51 -22.80
C SER A 129 -5.69 9.72 -22.12
N MET A 130 -5.64 9.63 -20.79
CA MET A 130 -6.62 8.90 -19.98
C MET A 130 -7.41 9.83 -19.05
N PRO A 131 -8.67 9.51 -18.70
CA PRO A 131 -9.39 10.21 -17.65
C PRO A 131 -8.62 10.19 -16.33
N LYS A 132 -8.60 11.34 -15.65
CA LYS A 132 -8.01 11.50 -14.32
C LYS A 132 -9.07 11.96 -13.33
N VAL A 133 -8.86 11.66 -12.06
CA VAL A 133 -9.70 12.19 -10.98
C VAL A 133 -9.33 13.64 -10.67
N GLU A 134 -10.29 14.39 -10.13
CA GLU A 134 -10.02 15.67 -9.49
C GLU A 134 -9.49 15.43 -8.07
N ILE A 135 -8.40 16.11 -7.69
CA ILE A 135 -7.84 16.07 -6.35
C ILE A 135 -8.24 17.34 -5.59
N PHE A 136 -8.79 17.18 -4.39
CA PHE A 136 -9.16 18.29 -3.51
C PHE A 136 -8.52 18.13 -2.13
N ASP A 137 -7.53 18.97 -1.84
CA ASP A 137 -6.93 19.04 -0.51
C ASP A 137 -7.84 19.82 0.43
N ASN A 138 -8.70 19.10 1.14
CA ASN A 138 -9.58 19.64 2.18
C ASN A 138 -9.04 19.38 3.58
N TYR A 139 -7.72 19.18 3.73
CA TYR A 139 -7.11 18.70 4.96
C TYR A 139 -7.56 19.46 6.20
N ASP A 140 -7.65 20.79 6.11
CA ASP A 140 -8.00 21.67 7.23
C ASP A 140 -9.52 21.74 7.50
N GLY A 141 -10.35 21.43 6.49
CA GLY A 141 -11.81 21.55 6.55
C GLY A 141 -12.57 20.23 6.73
N ILE A 142 -11.92 19.08 6.52
CA ILE A 142 -12.54 17.77 6.71
C ILE A 142 -12.88 17.52 8.19
N GLN A 143 -14.04 16.96 8.44
CA GLN A 143 -14.57 16.73 9.79
C GLN A 143 -15.34 15.41 9.89
N PRO A 144 -15.50 14.85 11.10
CA PRO A 144 -16.40 13.72 11.31
C PRO A 144 -17.81 14.01 10.79
N GLY A 145 -18.39 13.05 10.09
CA GLY A 145 -19.70 13.17 9.43
C GLY A 145 -19.62 13.49 7.94
N ASP A 146 -18.50 14.01 7.43
CA ASP A 146 -18.33 14.24 6.00
C ASP A 146 -18.45 12.93 5.21
N VAL A 147 -19.12 12.98 4.06
CA VAL A 147 -19.32 11.81 3.18
C VAL A 147 -17.98 11.30 2.67
N SER A 148 -17.83 9.97 2.67
CA SER A 148 -16.73 9.28 2.02
C SER A 148 -17.25 8.22 1.05
N VAL A 149 -16.76 8.25 -0.18
CA VAL A 149 -17.04 7.23 -1.20
C VAL A 149 -15.71 6.60 -1.61
N ILE A 150 -15.65 5.27 -1.62
CA ILE A 150 -14.46 4.51 -2.01
C ILE A 150 -14.75 3.70 -3.26
N LEU A 151 -13.80 3.70 -4.18
CA LEU A 151 -13.72 2.73 -5.26
C LEU A 151 -12.44 1.89 -5.10
N GLY A 152 -12.54 0.58 -5.24
CA GLY A 152 -11.36 -0.30 -5.25
C GLY A 152 -11.69 -1.76 -5.48
N TYR A 153 -10.70 -2.63 -5.34
CA TYR A 153 -10.80 -4.06 -5.65
C TYR A 153 -10.62 -4.91 -4.38
N PRO A 154 -11.58 -4.88 -3.43
CA PRO A 154 -11.50 -5.67 -2.22
C PRO A 154 -11.60 -7.16 -2.54
N SER A 155 -10.74 -7.97 -1.93
CA SER A 155 -10.76 -9.44 -1.99
C SER A 155 -12.05 -10.07 -1.43
N ALA A 156 -12.84 -9.30 -0.67
CA ALA A 156 -14.17 -9.72 -0.21
C ALA A 156 -15.22 -9.72 -1.33
N SER A 157 -14.98 -8.99 -2.43
CA SER A 157 -15.89 -8.96 -3.58
C SER A 157 -15.59 -10.13 -4.54
N PRO A 158 -16.64 -10.77 -5.11
CA PRO A 158 -16.44 -11.85 -6.06
C PRO A 158 -15.67 -11.38 -7.31
N PRO A 159 -14.60 -12.07 -7.73
CA PRO A 159 -13.90 -11.73 -8.96
C PRO A 159 -14.78 -12.02 -10.19
N VAL A 160 -14.71 -11.11 -11.17
CA VAL A 160 -15.38 -11.26 -12.47
C VAL A 160 -14.40 -11.87 -13.46
N TYR A 161 -14.86 -12.81 -14.29
CA TYR A 161 -14.00 -13.52 -15.24
C TYR A 161 -14.58 -13.56 -16.62
N HIS A 162 -13.71 -13.40 -17.61
CA HIS A 162 -14.05 -13.49 -19.02
C HIS A 162 -13.34 -14.70 -19.65
N LEU A 163 -14.01 -15.33 -20.62
CA LEU A 163 -13.45 -16.44 -21.36
C LEU A 163 -12.86 -15.91 -22.68
N ILE A 164 -11.53 -15.77 -22.72
CA ILE A 164 -10.81 -15.35 -23.92
C ILE A 164 -10.61 -16.58 -24.79
N LYS A 165 -11.43 -16.72 -25.84
CA LYS A 165 -11.19 -17.71 -26.89
C LYS A 165 -10.13 -17.16 -27.83
N SER A 166 -8.90 -17.64 -27.67
CA SER A 166 -7.80 -17.20 -28.51
C SER A 166 -8.06 -17.52 -29.99
N GLN A 167 -7.90 -16.50 -30.83
CA GLN A 167 -7.87 -16.64 -32.29
C GLN A 167 -6.42 -16.72 -32.82
N ASP A 168 -5.43 -16.76 -31.93
CA ASP A 168 -4.04 -16.95 -32.31
C ASP A 168 -3.86 -18.34 -32.94
N VAL A 169 -3.32 -18.35 -34.16
CA VAL A 169 -3.08 -19.58 -34.93
C VAL A 169 -2.06 -20.50 -34.26
N PHE A 170 -1.20 -19.97 -33.39
CA PHE A 170 -0.18 -20.71 -32.65
C PHE A 170 -0.60 -21.10 -31.23
N ASN A 171 -1.61 -20.44 -30.67
CA ASN A 171 -2.14 -20.77 -29.35
C ASN A 171 -3.66 -20.58 -29.32
N ARG A 172 -4.41 -21.67 -29.48
CA ARG A 172 -5.87 -21.66 -29.50
C ARG A 172 -6.52 -21.96 -28.14
N GLU A 173 -5.73 -22.02 -27.07
CA GLU A 173 -6.27 -22.33 -25.76
C GLU A 173 -7.20 -21.22 -25.27
N ALA A 174 -8.37 -21.62 -24.77
CA ALA A 174 -9.27 -20.69 -24.11
C ALA A 174 -8.66 -20.34 -22.74
N LYS A 175 -8.41 -19.05 -22.52
CA LYS A 175 -7.89 -18.55 -21.24
C LYS A 175 -9.03 -17.94 -20.45
N ARG A 176 -9.06 -18.24 -19.16
CA ARG A 176 -9.91 -17.55 -18.20
C ARG A 176 -9.09 -16.40 -17.63
N ASP A 177 -9.47 -15.17 -17.95
CA ASP A 177 -8.83 -13.98 -17.40
C ASP A 177 -9.77 -13.29 -16.40
N GLU A 178 -9.19 -12.74 -15.35
CA GLU A 178 -9.94 -11.93 -14.40
C GLU A 178 -10.14 -10.54 -15.00
N LEU A 179 -11.39 -10.10 -15.07
CA LEU A 179 -11.74 -8.75 -15.48
C LEU A 179 -11.78 -7.85 -14.23
N PRO A 180 -10.97 -6.78 -14.19
CA PRO A 180 -11.07 -5.81 -13.10
C PRO A 180 -12.47 -5.17 -13.09
N ASP A 181 -13.18 -5.30 -11.97
CA ASP A 181 -14.48 -4.66 -11.73
C ASP A 181 -14.50 -4.07 -10.31
N PRO A 182 -14.44 -2.73 -10.15
CA PRO A 182 -14.28 -2.12 -8.84
C PRO A 182 -15.58 -2.15 -8.02
N THR A 183 -15.43 -2.36 -6.72
CA THR A 183 -16.52 -2.21 -5.75
C THR A 183 -16.60 -0.76 -5.28
N LEU A 184 -17.82 -0.22 -5.28
CA LEU A 184 -18.15 1.07 -4.68
C LEU A 184 -18.65 0.87 -3.25
N SER A 185 -18.12 1.64 -2.30
CA SER A 185 -18.57 1.65 -0.90
C SER A 185 -18.79 3.08 -0.42
N VAL A 186 -19.86 3.32 0.32
CA VAL A 186 -20.23 4.65 0.82
C VAL A 186 -20.29 4.63 2.34
N GLY A 187 -19.78 5.68 2.96
CA GLY A 187 -19.84 5.92 4.38
C GLY A 187 -19.53 7.36 4.70
N ASN A 188 -18.93 7.58 5.86
CA ASN A 188 -18.50 8.90 6.30
C ASN A 188 -17.14 8.83 7.01
N VAL A 189 -16.56 10.01 7.23
CA VAL A 189 -15.44 10.19 8.13
C VAL A 189 -15.94 9.99 9.55
N GLY A 190 -15.43 8.95 10.23
CA GLY A 190 -15.75 8.68 11.63
C GLY A 190 -14.89 9.50 12.59
N ARG A 191 -13.61 9.71 12.24
CA ARG A 191 -12.68 10.49 13.05
C ARG A 191 -11.56 11.07 12.19
N VAL A 192 -11.12 12.28 12.54
CA VAL A 192 -9.92 12.90 11.98
C VAL A 192 -8.80 12.79 13.01
N LEU A 193 -7.68 12.19 12.63
CA LEU A 193 -6.50 11.98 13.48
C LEU A 193 -5.34 12.72 12.84
N ARG A 194 -4.90 13.85 13.42
CA ARG A 194 -3.75 14.61 12.93
C ARG A 194 -2.59 14.43 13.90
N ASP A 195 -1.38 14.26 13.36
CA ASP A 195 -0.17 14.28 14.19
C ASP A 195 0.23 15.74 14.46
N ASP A 196 -0.02 16.23 15.67
CA ASP A 196 0.31 17.60 16.06
C ASP A 196 1.76 17.69 16.53
N THR A 197 2.70 17.51 15.60
CA THR A 197 4.15 17.57 15.93
C THR A 197 4.61 18.98 16.33
N ASN A 198 3.78 20.01 16.17
CA ASN A 198 4.11 21.40 16.50
C ASN A 198 4.11 21.69 18.01
N VAL A 199 3.61 20.80 18.86
CA VAL A 199 3.63 21.01 20.32
C VAL A 199 5.00 20.72 20.95
N ARG A 200 5.88 19.94 20.28
CA ARG A 200 7.25 19.67 20.78
C ARG A 200 8.16 20.91 20.79
N ALA A 201 7.85 21.95 20.02
CA ALA A 201 8.62 23.19 19.97
C ALA A 201 8.13 24.27 20.97
N SER A 202 7.03 24.03 21.69
CA SER A 202 6.41 24.99 22.62
C SER A 202 6.36 24.48 24.07
N ALA A 203 7.28 23.61 24.47
CA ALA A 203 7.40 23.13 25.85
C ALA A 203 8.37 23.96 26.73
N THR A 204 8.57 25.25 26.41
CA THR A 204 9.33 26.19 27.25
C THR A 204 8.45 27.21 27.97
N SER A 205 7.16 26.94 28.16
CA SER A 205 6.34 27.78 29.06
C SER A 205 5.25 26.95 29.75
N ALA A 206 5.37 26.94 31.08
CA ALA A 206 4.48 26.25 32.01
C ALA A 206 3.03 26.76 31.89
N SER A 207 2.09 25.92 32.36
CA SER A 207 0.67 26.19 32.61
C SER A 207 -0.34 25.95 31.47
N SER A 208 -0.32 24.75 30.87
CA SER A 208 -1.54 23.96 30.66
C SER A 208 -1.15 22.57 30.14
N VAL A 209 -1.45 21.53 30.89
CA VAL A 209 -1.32 20.16 30.39
C VAL A 209 -2.47 19.94 29.40
N ARG A 210 -2.30 20.41 28.16
CA ARG A 210 -3.02 19.81 27.03
C ARG A 210 -2.34 18.48 26.79
N GLN A 211 -3.09 17.41 27.05
CA GLN A 211 -2.63 16.04 26.91
C GLN A 211 -2.28 15.80 25.42
N ASP A 212 -0.99 15.79 25.12
CA ASP A 212 -0.45 15.56 23.77
C ASP A 212 -1.08 14.30 23.16
N THR A 213 -2.02 14.48 22.25
CA THR A 213 -2.75 13.37 21.64
C THR A 213 -1.96 12.92 20.41
N TYR A 214 -1.22 11.83 20.54
CA TYR A 214 -0.45 11.23 19.44
C TYR A 214 -1.25 10.12 18.75
N SER A 215 -1.17 10.04 17.42
CA SER A 215 -1.75 8.97 16.61
C SER A 215 -0.67 7.94 16.28
N GLU A 216 -0.80 6.71 16.79
CA GLU A 216 0.09 5.58 16.47
C GLU A 216 0.13 5.23 14.96
N VAL A 217 -0.84 5.74 14.21
CA VAL A 217 -1.04 5.47 12.78
C VAL A 217 -0.68 6.66 11.90
N GLY A 218 -0.21 7.78 12.49
CA GLY A 218 0.07 9.02 11.80
C GLY A 218 -1.18 9.84 11.49
N ASP A 219 -1.03 10.78 10.56
CA ASP A 219 -2.09 11.69 10.11
C ASP A 219 -3.03 10.99 9.11
N VAL A 220 -4.25 10.69 9.56
CA VAL A 220 -5.22 9.84 8.86
C VAL A 220 -6.67 10.23 9.14
N TYR A 221 -7.56 9.86 8.22
CA TYR A 221 -9.01 9.85 8.44
C TYR A 221 -9.45 8.42 8.74
N GLN A 222 -10.07 8.20 9.89
CA GLN A 222 -10.78 6.95 10.15
C GLN A 222 -12.13 7.00 9.46
N LEU A 223 -12.44 5.98 8.66
CA LEU A 223 -13.70 5.85 7.93
C LEU A 223 -14.61 4.84 8.62
N THR A 224 -15.92 5.02 8.45
CA THR A 224 -16.92 4.04 8.94
C THR A 224 -17.12 2.86 8.00
N ILE A 225 -16.54 2.93 6.80
CA ILE A 225 -16.59 1.87 5.79
C ILE A 225 -15.72 0.71 6.26
N ASN A 226 -16.29 -0.48 6.42
CA ASN A 226 -15.60 -1.69 6.90
C ASN A 226 -15.41 -2.77 5.81
N SER A 227 -15.93 -2.53 4.60
CA SER A 227 -16.00 -3.49 3.50
C SER A 227 -14.76 -3.55 2.60
N THR A 228 -13.68 -2.85 2.94
CA THR A 228 -12.62 -2.58 1.95
C THR A 228 -11.57 -3.68 1.79
N GLY A 229 -11.51 -4.66 2.70
CA GLY A 229 -10.69 -5.87 2.58
C GLY A 229 -9.19 -5.65 2.26
N PRO A 230 -8.39 -6.72 2.18
CA PRO A 230 -7.20 -6.72 1.34
C PRO A 230 -7.59 -6.37 -0.11
N GLY A 231 -6.78 -5.58 -0.82
CA GLY A 231 -7.02 -5.19 -2.23
C GLY A 231 -7.66 -3.80 -2.43
N GLY A 232 -8.39 -3.27 -1.45
CA GLY A 232 -8.88 -1.88 -1.48
C GLY A 232 -7.77 -0.83 -1.27
N SER A 233 -6.69 -1.19 -0.56
CA SER A 233 -5.58 -0.30 -0.24
C SER A 233 -5.02 0.41 -1.47
N GLY A 234 -4.77 1.71 -1.32
CA GLY A 234 -4.34 2.63 -2.36
C GLY A 234 -5.47 3.25 -3.19
N GLY A 235 -6.72 2.81 -2.98
CA GLY A 235 -7.88 3.35 -3.69
C GLY A 235 -8.22 4.79 -3.31
N PRO A 236 -8.90 5.53 -4.20
CA PRO A 236 -9.34 6.89 -3.92
C PRO A 236 -10.47 6.93 -2.89
N VAL A 237 -10.42 7.92 -2.01
CA VAL A 237 -11.53 8.31 -1.14
C VAL A 237 -12.07 9.63 -1.66
N PHE A 238 -13.30 9.62 -2.16
CA PHE A 238 -13.99 10.78 -2.72
C PHE A 238 -14.88 11.46 -1.69
N ASP A 239 -15.03 12.78 -1.83
CA ASP A 239 -16.08 13.56 -1.19
C ASP A 239 -17.43 13.46 -1.92
N ASP A 240 -18.43 14.18 -1.41
CA ASP A 240 -19.78 14.30 -1.98
C ASP A 240 -19.83 14.96 -3.38
N ARG A 241 -18.72 15.48 -3.88
CA ARG A 241 -18.58 16.14 -5.18
C ARG A 241 -17.75 15.30 -6.16
N GLY A 242 -17.35 14.08 -5.79
CA GLY A 242 -16.55 13.21 -6.66
C GLY A 242 -15.08 13.64 -6.76
N ARG A 243 -14.57 14.39 -5.79
CA ARG A 243 -13.16 14.82 -5.72
C ARG A 243 -12.43 13.98 -4.70
N VAL A 244 -11.21 13.56 -5.01
CA VAL A 244 -10.40 12.74 -4.12
C VAL A 244 -9.83 13.60 -2.99
N VAL A 245 -10.17 13.22 -1.76
CA VAL A 245 -9.75 13.85 -0.50
C VAL A 245 -8.80 12.97 0.32
N GLY A 246 -8.71 11.67 0.02
CA GLY A 246 -7.80 10.75 0.67
C GLY A 246 -7.41 9.54 -0.16
N ILE A 247 -6.42 8.80 0.33
CA ILE A 247 -5.91 7.55 -0.24
C ILE A 247 -6.16 6.46 0.78
N LEU A 248 -6.91 5.44 0.40
CA LEU A 248 -7.29 4.36 1.30
C LEU A 248 -6.06 3.58 1.77
N PHE A 249 -5.98 3.28 3.07
CA PHE A 249 -5.16 2.19 3.55
C PHE A 249 -5.91 1.43 4.66
N ALA A 250 -6.02 0.12 4.51
CA ALA A 250 -6.58 -0.71 5.57
C ALA A 250 -5.49 -1.00 6.60
N ARG A 251 -5.76 -0.73 7.89
CA ARG A 251 -4.88 -1.18 8.99
C ARG A 251 -5.58 -2.28 9.76
N GLY A 252 -4.77 -3.25 10.19
CA GLY A 252 -5.20 -4.51 10.78
C GLY A 252 -6.12 -4.43 12.00
N GLN A 253 -6.60 -5.61 12.33
CA GLN A 253 -7.64 -5.95 13.29
C GLN A 253 -7.22 -5.65 14.74
N ARG A 254 -7.96 -4.79 15.46
CA ARG A 254 -8.03 -4.87 16.94
C ARG A 254 -9.31 -5.61 17.30
N ASP A 255 -9.19 -6.70 18.05
CA ASP A 255 -10.32 -7.47 18.60
C ASP A 255 -11.38 -7.95 17.58
N GLY A 256 -10.95 -8.38 16.40
CA GLY A 256 -11.88 -8.88 15.38
C GLY A 256 -12.39 -7.82 14.40
N VAL A 257 -12.26 -6.53 14.73
CA VAL A 257 -12.83 -5.42 13.94
C VAL A 257 -11.79 -4.82 12.99
N MET A 258 -12.12 -4.78 11.70
CA MET A 258 -11.30 -4.09 10.71
C MET A 258 -11.64 -2.60 10.70
N LEU A 259 -10.64 -1.76 10.96
CA LEU A 259 -10.76 -0.32 10.86
C LEU A 259 -10.12 0.17 9.56
N THR A 260 -10.85 1.01 8.86
CA THR A 260 -10.43 1.56 7.59
C THR A 260 -9.94 2.98 7.78
N TYR A 261 -8.79 3.27 7.22
CA TYR A 261 -8.18 4.59 7.30
C TYR A 261 -7.88 5.14 5.92
N ALA A 262 -7.74 6.46 5.83
CA ALA A 262 -7.30 7.13 4.63
C ALA A 262 -6.18 8.11 4.97
N VAL A 263 -5.11 8.05 4.20
CA VAL A 263 -4.07 9.08 4.23
C VAL A 263 -4.60 10.33 3.51
N PRO A 264 -4.47 11.54 4.08
CA PRO A 264 -4.87 12.77 3.41
C PRO A 264 -4.28 12.91 2.01
N ILE A 265 -5.09 13.36 1.04
CA ILE A 265 -4.62 13.51 -0.35
C ILE A 265 -3.50 14.55 -0.51
N ARG A 266 -3.36 15.45 0.46
CA ARG A 266 -2.25 16.40 0.59
C ARG A 266 -0.90 15.72 0.36
N TYR A 267 -0.69 14.55 0.98
CA TYR A 267 0.57 13.83 0.86
C TYR A 267 0.78 13.20 -0.52
N GLY A 268 -0.29 12.92 -1.27
CA GLY A 268 -0.21 12.56 -2.68
C GLY A 268 0.15 13.75 -3.56
N LYS A 269 -0.45 14.93 -3.31
CA LYS A 269 -0.13 16.19 -4.02
C LYS A 269 1.32 16.61 -3.83
N GLU A 270 1.89 16.37 -2.65
CA GLU A 270 3.32 16.63 -2.38
C GLU A 270 4.22 15.83 -3.31
N LEU A 271 3.89 14.57 -3.64
CA LEU A 271 4.67 13.76 -4.58
C LEU A 271 4.52 14.22 -6.03
N MET A 272 3.39 14.83 -6.37
CA MET A 272 3.11 15.35 -7.71
C MET A 272 3.70 16.74 -7.96
N SER A 273 4.03 17.46 -6.89
CA SER A 273 4.63 18.78 -6.98
C SER A 273 6.13 18.61 -7.06
N VAL A 274 6.77 19.14 -8.10
CA VAL A 274 8.22 19.27 -8.11
C VAL A 274 8.58 20.17 -6.93
N SER A 275 9.23 19.63 -5.90
CA SER A 275 9.83 20.40 -4.81
C SER A 275 10.97 21.25 -5.35
N GLY A 276 10.64 22.30 -6.10
CA GLY A 276 11.51 23.44 -6.32
C GLY A 276 11.43 24.31 -5.08
N GLY A 277 12.43 24.19 -4.21
CA GLY A 277 12.58 25.07 -3.06
C GLY A 277 12.42 26.54 -3.46
N ARG A 278 11.73 27.29 -2.61
CA ARG A 278 11.99 28.72 -2.42
C ARG A 278 12.55 28.90 -1.03
#